data_AF-A0A958AI30-F1
#
_entry.id   AF-A0A958AI30-F1
#
_cell.length_a   1.000
_cell.length_b   1.000
_cell.length_c   1.000
_cell.angle_alpha   90.00
_cell.angle_beta   90.00
_cell.angle_gamma   90.00
#
_symmetry.space_group_name_H-M   'P 1'
#
loop_
_entity.id
_entity.type
_entity.pdbx_description
1 polymer ?
#
loop_
_entity_poly.entity_id
_entity_poly.type
_entity_poly.pdbx_seq_one_letter_code
_entity_poly.pdbx_strand_id
1 'polypeptide(L)'
;LHLFVDPEAPVKVAHLRLENTTGEQRRITATYYAELVLGVNRSQSSPYIIPEYEEQNCALLFRNPYSVEFGRRVAFIAGSTEPHGVTTDRTEFLGRLGSIAAPAALDRIGLSGRVQVGLDPCAALQLHIDLPPNGVQEVYFLIGQGSDRQEALALIERFQSTEAVEATWRAARAHWDEILETVTVETPDPAMNLLLNRWLLYQALSCRIWGRSALYQSSGAYGFRDQLQDSMALIQARPDLVREQILRAARHQFEAGDVLHWWHPPGGQGVRTRITDDLLWLPYVTAHYVAATGDHGILHEEVPFLQGMPLAADEEERYAQYEATEAVSCLYNHCLRALRKGTTAGVHGIPLMGAGDWNDGMNRVGIEGAGESIWL
;
A
#
# COMPACT_ATOMS: atom_id res chain seq x y z
N LEU A 1 -5.65 18.45 -14.71
CA LEU A 1 -4.68 17.45 -14.21
C LEU A 1 -5.46 16.20 -13.87
N HIS A 2 -5.12 15.07 -14.49
CA HIS A 2 -5.61 13.75 -14.08
C HIS A 2 -4.48 12.97 -13.43
N LEU A 3 -4.79 12.28 -12.34
CA LEU A 3 -3.87 11.39 -11.63
C LEU A 3 -4.50 10.01 -11.59
N PHE A 4 -3.77 9.01 -12.04
CA PHE A 4 -4.22 7.63 -12.04
C PHE A 4 -3.05 6.67 -11.96
N VAL A 5 -3.32 5.44 -11.56
CA VAL A 5 -2.34 4.36 -11.41
C VAL A 5 -2.75 3.22 -12.31
N ASP A 6 -1.76 2.57 -12.93
CA ASP A 6 -2.02 1.34 -13.67
C ASP A 6 -2.55 0.24 -12.72
N PRO A 7 -3.58 -0.53 -13.10
CA PRO A 7 -4.15 -1.57 -12.23
C PRO A 7 -3.17 -2.70 -11.87
N GLU A 8 -2.15 -2.94 -12.69
CA GLU A 8 -1.25 -4.09 -12.54
C GLU A 8 0.20 -3.67 -12.29
N ALA A 9 0.65 -2.60 -12.95
CA ALA A 9 2.02 -2.12 -12.85
C ALA A 9 2.17 -1.05 -11.77
N PRO A 10 3.33 -0.98 -11.07
CA PRO A 10 3.63 0.04 -10.07
C PRO A 10 3.97 1.39 -10.72
N VAL A 11 3.07 1.91 -11.55
CA VAL A 11 3.23 3.15 -12.34
C VAL A 11 2.02 4.04 -12.12
N LYS A 12 2.29 5.25 -11.62
CA LYS A 12 1.33 6.35 -11.55
C LYS A 12 1.63 7.34 -12.67
N VAL A 13 0.57 7.81 -13.31
CA VAL A 13 0.60 8.83 -14.34
C VAL A 13 0.04 10.14 -13.80
N ALA A 14 0.70 11.24 -14.12
CA ALA A 14 0.17 12.59 -14.00
C ALA A 14 0.02 13.21 -15.39
N HIS A 15 -1.23 13.30 -15.86
CA HIS A 15 -1.59 13.86 -17.17
C HIS A 15 -2.01 15.32 -17.03
N LEU A 16 -1.23 16.21 -17.63
CA LEU A 16 -1.45 17.64 -17.62
C LEU A 16 -1.89 18.11 -19.00
N ARG A 17 -3.19 18.42 -19.13
CA ARG A 17 -3.75 19.15 -20.26
C ARG A 17 -3.81 20.64 -19.94
N LEU A 18 -3.17 21.45 -20.79
CA LEU A 18 -3.17 22.91 -20.72
C LEU A 18 -3.89 23.49 -21.93
N GLU A 19 -4.70 24.51 -21.70
CA GLU A 19 -5.45 25.22 -22.73
C GLU A 19 -5.13 26.72 -22.64
N ASN A 20 -4.68 27.30 -23.73
CA ASN A 20 -4.43 28.72 -23.82
C ASN A 20 -5.71 29.42 -24.25
N THR A 21 -6.38 30.08 -23.31
CA THR A 21 -7.62 30.82 -23.58
C THR A 21 -7.36 32.25 -24.10
N THR A 22 -6.11 32.55 -24.47
CA THR A 22 -5.70 33.88 -24.95
C THR A 22 -5.30 33.86 -26.43
N GLY A 23 -5.32 35.04 -27.06
CA GLY A 23 -4.91 35.22 -28.45
C GLY A 23 -3.40 35.33 -28.69
N GLU A 24 -2.59 35.16 -27.64
CA GLU A 24 -1.12 35.25 -27.71
C GLU A 24 -0.49 33.89 -27.45
N GLN A 25 0.67 33.63 -28.05
CA GLN A 25 1.44 32.43 -27.72
C GLN A 25 1.92 32.51 -26.26
N ARG A 26 1.85 31.37 -25.56
CA ARG A 26 2.35 31.23 -24.19
C ARG A 26 3.41 30.14 -24.15
N ARG A 27 4.33 30.30 -23.22
CA ARG A 27 5.40 29.34 -22.96
C ARG A 27 5.38 29.03 -21.48
N ILE A 28 5.18 27.76 -21.16
CA ILE A 28 4.95 27.29 -19.79
C ILE A 28 5.95 26.18 -19.49
N THR A 29 6.50 26.19 -18.28
CA THR A 29 7.30 25.06 -17.76
C THR A 29 6.48 24.33 -16.72
N ALA A 30 6.23 23.04 -16.94
CA ALA A 30 5.63 22.16 -15.95
C ALA A 30 6.74 21.41 -15.22
N THR A 31 6.72 21.41 -13.88
CA THR A 31 7.71 20.69 -13.08
C THR A 31 7.03 19.59 -12.27
N TYR A 32 7.48 18.34 -12.42
CA TYR A 32 7.14 17.28 -11.49
C TYR A 32 8.18 17.25 -10.38
N TYR A 33 7.73 17.44 -9.14
CA TYR A 33 8.58 17.46 -7.96
C TYR A 33 8.18 16.34 -6.99
N ALA A 34 9.15 15.58 -6.50
CA ALA A 34 8.95 14.58 -5.46
C ALA A 34 10.14 14.49 -4.50
N GLU A 35 9.85 14.34 -3.21
CA GLU A 35 10.82 13.91 -2.21
C GLU A 35 10.72 12.39 -2.04
N LEU A 36 11.63 11.66 -2.69
CA LEU A 36 11.64 10.20 -2.63
C LEU A 36 12.25 9.74 -1.30
N VAL A 37 11.48 8.97 -0.53
CA VAL A 37 11.96 8.42 0.76
C VAL A 37 12.84 7.20 0.53
N LEU A 38 12.41 6.21 -0.27
CA LEU A 38 13.15 4.97 -0.53
C LEU A 38 13.66 4.27 0.76
N GLY A 39 12.79 4.19 1.76
CA GLY A 39 13.05 3.67 3.10
C GLY A 39 11.86 3.95 4.02
N VAL A 40 12.08 3.88 5.34
CA VAL A 40 11.02 4.11 6.34
C VAL A 40 10.76 5.61 6.55
N ASN A 41 11.81 6.39 6.72
CA ASN A 41 11.73 7.83 6.88
C ASN A 41 12.90 8.53 6.18
N ARG A 42 12.65 9.76 5.78
CA ARG A 42 13.58 10.58 5.00
C ARG A 42 14.91 10.83 5.72
N SER A 43 14.88 11.11 7.02
CA SER A 43 16.09 11.46 7.78
C SER A 43 17.10 10.33 7.81
N GLN A 44 16.63 9.08 7.80
CA GLN A 44 17.48 7.89 7.77
C GLN A 44 17.90 7.51 6.33
N SER A 45 17.00 7.65 5.35
CA SER A 45 17.26 7.14 3.99
C SER A 45 18.00 8.12 3.09
N SER A 46 17.78 9.43 3.25
CA SER A 46 18.28 10.49 2.38
C SER A 46 19.79 10.40 2.07
N PRO A 47 20.69 10.13 3.04
CA PRO A 47 22.13 10.03 2.75
C PRO A 47 22.51 8.89 1.80
N TYR A 48 21.63 7.91 1.62
CA TYR A 48 21.90 6.67 0.88
C TYR A 48 21.21 6.62 -0.49
N ILE A 49 20.45 7.67 -0.85
CA ILE A 49 19.79 7.75 -2.15
C ILE A 49 20.82 8.09 -3.23
N ILE A 50 20.88 7.22 -4.23
CA ILE A 50 21.74 7.36 -5.41
C ILE A 50 20.83 7.73 -6.58
N PRO A 51 20.87 9.00 -7.04
CA PRO A 51 20.21 9.40 -8.27
C PRO A 51 21.06 9.05 -9.50
N GLU A 52 20.38 8.85 -10.62
CA GLU A 52 20.95 8.62 -11.94
C GLU A 52 20.03 9.28 -12.99
N TYR A 53 20.61 9.84 -14.05
CA TYR A 53 19.84 10.29 -15.21
C TYR A 53 20.07 9.31 -16.35
N GLU A 54 18.98 8.75 -16.88
CA GLU A 54 19.00 7.91 -18.07
C GLU A 54 18.55 8.75 -19.27
N GLU A 55 19.50 9.03 -20.16
CA GLU A 55 19.29 9.92 -21.32
C GLU A 55 18.33 9.31 -22.34
N GLN A 56 18.42 8.01 -22.60
CA GLN A 56 17.65 7.36 -23.67
C GLN A 56 16.14 7.41 -23.40
N ASN A 57 15.75 7.26 -22.15
CA ASN A 57 14.35 7.23 -21.72
C ASN A 57 13.91 8.56 -21.06
N CYS A 58 14.77 9.59 -21.05
CA CYS A 58 14.44 10.89 -20.48
C CYS A 58 13.97 10.80 -19.02
N ALA A 59 14.66 10.00 -18.21
CA ALA A 59 14.20 9.60 -16.88
C ALA A 59 15.23 9.84 -15.78
N LEU A 60 14.75 10.26 -14.61
CA LEU A 60 15.51 10.21 -13.37
C LEU A 60 15.25 8.88 -12.67
N LEU A 61 16.31 8.15 -12.36
CA LEU A 61 16.28 6.90 -11.61
C LEU A 61 16.84 7.12 -10.20
N PHE A 62 16.30 6.40 -9.22
CA PHE A 62 16.71 6.51 -7.83
C PHE A 62 16.73 5.13 -7.17
N ARG A 63 17.79 4.85 -6.43
CA ARG A 63 17.92 3.62 -5.63
C ARG A 63 18.51 3.91 -4.27
N ASN A 64 18.20 3.06 -3.30
CA ASN A 64 18.82 3.05 -1.98
C ASN A 64 19.40 1.65 -1.71
N PRO A 65 20.67 1.38 -2.08
CA PRO A 65 21.26 0.05 -1.91
C PRO A 65 21.46 -0.35 -0.44
N TYR A 66 21.31 0.59 0.50
CA TYR A 66 21.38 0.32 1.94
C TYR A 66 20.04 -0.15 2.53
N SER A 67 18.96 -0.13 1.74
CA SER A 67 17.72 -0.78 2.13
C SER A 67 17.89 -2.31 2.07
N VAL A 68 17.73 -2.99 3.20
CA VAL A 68 17.85 -4.45 3.29
C VAL A 68 16.82 -5.15 2.40
N GLU A 69 15.57 -4.69 2.44
CA GLU A 69 14.46 -5.35 1.72
C GLU A 69 14.28 -4.83 0.29
N PHE A 70 14.61 -3.56 0.04
CA PHE A 70 14.31 -2.88 -1.23
C PHE A 70 15.56 -2.42 -1.98
N GLY A 71 16.76 -2.84 -1.57
CA GLY A 71 18.03 -2.32 -2.10
C GLY A 71 18.26 -2.55 -3.60
N ARG A 72 17.56 -3.51 -4.20
CA ARG A 72 17.58 -3.75 -5.65
C ARG A 72 16.61 -2.86 -6.42
N ARG A 73 15.53 -2.40 -5.78
CA ARG A 73 14.45 -1.68 -6.44
C ARG A 73 14.91 -0.32 -6.93
N VAL A 74 14.40 0.08 -8.08
CA VAL A 74 14.71 1.37 -8.71
C VAL A 74 13.42 2.13 -8.91
N ALA A 75 13.28 3.25 -8.22
CA ALA A 75 12.21 4.20 -8.46
C ALA A 75 12.58 5.10 -9.65
N PHE A 76 11.58 5.57 -10.39
CA PHE A 76 11.80 6.45 -11.53
C PHE A 76 10.81 7.60 -11.59
N ILE A 77 11.24 8.69 -12.22
CA ILE A 77 10.38 9.75 -12.75
C ILE A 77 10.76 10.00 -14.20
N ALA A 78 9.79 9.94 -15.10
CA ALA A 78 10.01 10.18 -16.53
C ALA A 78 9.00 11.20 -17.06
N GLY A 79 9.41 11.98 -18.06
CA GLY A 79 8.52 12.87 -18.81
C GLY A 79 8.08 12.25 -20.14
N SER A 80 7.00 12.74 -20.73
CA SER A 80 6.56 12.35 -22.08
C SER A 80 7.44 12.87 -23.22
N THR A 81 8.27 13.88 -22.93
CA THR A 81 9.18 14.50 -23.88
C THR A 81 10.54 14.74 -23.21
N GLU A 82 11.53 15.14 -24.00
CA GLU A 82 12.84 15.54 -23.50
C GLU A 82 12.69 16.62 -22.39
N PRO A 83 13.33 16.45 -21.22
CA PRO A 83 13.26 17.43 -20.16
C PRO A 83 13.93 18.74 -20.55
N HIS A 84 13.27 19.85 -20.23
CA HIS A 84 13.87 21.19 -20.28
C HIS A 84 14.99 21.34 -19.23
N GLY A 85 14.84 20.65 -18.11
CA GLY A 85 15.80 20.67 -17.02
C GLY A 85 15.49 19.60 -15.99
N VAL A 86 16.53 19.15 -15.30
CA VAL A 86 16.42 18.24 -14.17
C VAL A 86 17.28 18.73 -13.01
N THR A 87 16.90 18.39 -11.79
CA THR A 87 17.81 18.42 -10.64
C THR A 87 17.46 17.31 -9.67
N THR A 88 18.49 16.80 -9.00
CA THR A 88 18.35 15.91 -7.85
C THR A 88 18.79 16.55 -6.55
N ASP A 89 18.93 17.88 -6.51
CA ASP A 89 19.27 18.67 -5.34
C ASP A 89 18.06 19.49 -4.86
N ARG A 90 17.52 19.10 -3.71
CA ARG A 90 16.39 19.77 -3.06
C ARG A 90 16.74 21.18 -2.60
N THR A 91 17.99 21.41 -2.19
CA THR A 91 18.45 22.76 -1.80
C THR A 91 18.52 23.68 -3.01
N GLU A 92 18.89 23.15 -4.17
CA GLU A 92 18.77 23.87 -5.43
C GLU A 92 17.30 24.20 -5.73
N PHE A 93 16.42 23.20 -5.68
CA PHE A 93 15.03 23.36 -6.11
C PHE A 93 14.23 24.29 -5.20
N LEU A 94 14.24 24.01 -3.90
CA LEU A 94 13.48 24.79 -2.92
C LEU A 94 14.19 26.07 -2.50
N GLY A 95 15.52 26.10 -2.55
CA GLY A 95 16.33 27.11 -1.90
C GLY A 95 16.66 26.77 -0.44
N ARG A 96 17.67 27.42 0.13
CA ARG A 96 18.05 27.23 1.53
C ARG A 96 16.91 27.71 2.44
N LEU A 97 16.36 26.79 3.25
CA LEU A 97 15.16 27.02 4.07
C LEU A 97 13.90 27.37 3.24
N GLY A 98 13.88 26.97 1.97
CA GLY A 98 12.75 27.19 1.08
C GLY A 98 11.59 26.22 1.29
N SER A 99 10.52 26.41 0.52
CA SER A 99 9.27 25.68 0.64
C SER A 99 8.73 25.28 -0.72
N ILE A 100 8.00 24.16 -0.76
CA ILE A 100 7.24 23.72 -1.95
C ILE A 100 6.19 24.75 -2.41
N ALA A 101 5.76 25.64 -1.51
CA ALA A 101 4.79 26.69 -1.83
C ALA A 101 5.38 27.82 -2.70
N ALA A 102 6.70 28.02 -2.64
CA ALA A 102 7.43 28.99 -3.45
C ALA A 102 8.88 28.50 -3.68
N PRO A 103 9.10 27.51 -4.56
CA PRO A 103 10.42 26.95 -4.79
C PRO A 103 11.33 27.97 -5.50
N ALA A 104 12.50 28.25 -4.92
CA ALA A 104 13.44 29.24 -5.45
C ALA A 104 13.89 28.97 -6.91
N ALA A 105 13.94 27.70 -7.32
CA ALA A 105 14.34 27.35 -8.68
C ALA A 105 13.30 27.75 -9.75
N LEU A 106 12.04 28.02 -9.36
CA LEU A 106 11.00 28.45 -10.31
C LEU A 106 11.07 29.97 -10.61
N ASP A 107 11.84 30.74 -9.85
CA ASP A 107 12.08 32.17 -10.09
C ASP A 107 13.18 32.43 -11.15
N ARG A 108 13.80 31.38 -11.68
CA ARG A 108 14.88 31.45 -12.67
C ARG A 108 14.59 30.57 -13.88
N ILE A 109 15.36 30.78 -14.95
CA ILE A 109 15.22 30.00 -16.18
C ILE A 109 15.98 28.68 -16.02
N GLY A 110 15.23 27.58 -15.98
CA GLY A 110 15.75 26.22 -15.98
C GLY A 110 16.34 25.72 -14.65
N LEU A 111 16.68 24.44 -14.64
CA LEU A 111 17.39 23.76 -13.56
C LEU A 111 18.86 23.57 -13.95
N SER A 112 19.72 23.31 -12.97
CA SER A 112 21.16 23.17 -13.18
C SER A 112 21.56 21.97 -14.06
N GLY A 113 20.66 20.99 -14.23
CA GLY A 113 20.98 19.70 -14.85
C GLY A 113 21.81 18.78 -13.96
N ARG A 114 22.09 19.18 -12.71
CA ARG A 114 22.99 18.44 -11.82
C ARG A 114 22.28 17.21 -11.25
N VAL A 115 22.85 16.05 -11.56
CA VAL A 115 22.48 14.77 -10.95
C VAL A 115 23.70 14.24 -10.20
N GLN A 116 23.64 14.28 -8.87
CA GLN A 116 24.79 13.98 -8.02
C GLN A 116 24.40 13.28 -6.73
N VAL A 117 25.18 12.27 -6.36
CA VAL A 117 25.10 11.54 -5.09
C VAL A 117 25.60 12.41 -3.92
N GLY A 118 24.99 12.26 -2.75
CA GLY A 118 25.44 12.88 -1.51
C GLY A 118 24.98 14.32 -1.29
N LEU A 119 24.03 14.79 -2.09
CA LEU A 119 23.31 16.06 -1.86
C LEU A 119 22.06 15.82 -1.01
N ASP A 120 21.24 16.85 -0.83
CA ASP A 120 19.89 16.74 -0.27
C ASP A 120 18.94 16.25 -1.37
N PRO A 121 18.57 14.97 -1.46
CA PRO A 121 17.98 14.40 -2.67
C PRO A 121 16.53 14.84 -2.85
N CYS A 122 16.19 15.15 -4.10
CA CYS A 122 14.81 15.18 -4.59
C CYS A 122 14.77 14.68 -6.02
N ALA A 123 13.58 14.62 -6.60
CA ALA A 123 13.39 14.48 -8.03
C ALA A 123 12.65 15.71 -8.54
N ALA A 124 13.27 16.49 -9.41
CA ALA A 124 12.64 17.59 -10.12
C ALA A 124 12.89 17.43 -11.62
N LEU A 125 11.82 17.24 -12.39
CA LEU A 125 11.86 17.09 -13.85
C LEU A 125 10.96 18.13 -14.50
N GLN A 126 11.53 18.96 -15.37
CA GLN A 126 10.85 20.04 -16.06
C GLN A 126 10.55 19.69 -17.51
N LEU A 127 9.32 19.92 -17.95
CA LEU A 127 8.91 19.87 -19.35
C LEU A 127 8.58 21.29 -19.83
N HIS A 128 9.05 21.61 -21.02
CA HIS A 128 8.76 22.87 -21.69
C HIS A 128 7.56 22.72 -22.62
N ILE A 129 6.60 23.63 -22.54
CA ILE A 129 5.33 23.55 -23.25
C ILE A 129 5.14 24.86 -24.02
N ASP A 130 5.29 24.79 -25.34
CA ASP A 130 4.91 25.88 -26.24
C ASP A 130 3.41 25.76 -26.55
N LEU A 131 2.63 26.73 -26.06
CA LEU A 131 1.18 26.71 -26.08
C LEU A 131 0.65 27.76 -27.09
N PRO A 132 0.14 27.33 -28.27
CA PRO A 132 -0.33 28.25 -29.29
C PRO A 132 -1.51 29.11 -28.82
N PRO A 133 -1.79 30.27 -29.45
CA PRO A 133 -3.04 31.02 -29.24
C PRO A 133 -4.27 30.13 -29.41
N ASN A 134 -5.19 30.13 -28.44
CA ASN A 134 -6.39 29.27 -28.44
C ASN A 134 -6.09 27.76 -28.56
N GLY A 135 -4.84 27.36 -28.31
CA GLY A 135 -4.35 25.99 -28.49
C GLY A 135 -4.39 25.17 -27.21
N VAL A 136 -4.30 23.86 -27.39
CA VAL A 136 -4.25 22.87 -26.30
C VAL A 136 -2.96 22.08 -26.44
N GLN A 137 -2.29 21.79 -25.32
CA GLN A 137 -1.17 20.87 -25.25
C GLN A 137 -1.31 19.92 -24.07
N GLU A 138 -0.79 18.72 -24.24
CA GLU A 138 -0.81 17.68 -23.22
C GLU A 138 0.61 17.17 -22.97
N VAL A 139 0.95 17.02 -21.69
CA VAL A 139 2.19 16.38 -21.26
C VAL A 139 1.91 15.39 -20.14
N TYR A 140 2.79 14.40 -20.02
CA TYR A 140 2.66 13.34 -19.03
C TYR A 140 3.93 13.25 -18.19
N PHE A 141 3.74 12.94 -16.91
CA PHE A 141 4.80 12.49 -16.03
C PHE A 141 4.46 11.10 -15.52
N LEU A 142 5.45 10.23 -15.54
CA LEU A 142 5.38 8.91 -14.93
C LEU A 142 6.16 8.93 -13.63
N ILE A 143 5.61 8.30 -12.60
CA ILE A 143 6.34 7.93 -11.39
C ILE A 143 6.08 6.46 -11.12
N GLY A 144 7.13 5.69 -10.86
CA GLY A 144 6.97 4.27 -10.61
C GLY A 144 8.20 3.62 -9.99
N GLN A 145 8.16 2.29 -9.90
CA GLN A 145 9.26 1.50 -9.34
C GLN A 145 9.38 0.14 -10.02
N GLY A 146 10.57 -0.20 -10.50
CA GLY A 146 10.92 -1.58 -10.88
C GLY A 146 11.57 -2.35 -9.71
N SER A 147 11.51 -3.67 -9.76
CA SER A 147 12.26 -4.58 -8.88
C SER A 147 13.77 -4.43 -9.04
N ASP A 148 14.20 -3.98 -10.22
CA ASP A 148 15.55 -3.54 -10.53
C ASP A 148 15.57 -2.42 -11.61
N ARG A 149 16.77 -2.05 -12.05
CA ARG A 149 16.97 -1.02 -13.09
C ARG A 149 16.38 -1.46 -14.43
N GLN A 150 16.50 -2.73 -14.81
CA GLN A 150 16.02 -3.22 -16.11
C GLN A 150 14.50 -3.16 -16.16
N GLU A 151 13.82 -3.61 -15.11
CA GLU A 151 12.37 -3.52 -15.03
C GLU A 151 11.89 -2.07 -14.98
N ALA A 152 12.59 -1.18 -14.26
CA ALA A 152 12.25 0.25 -14.24
C ALA A 152 12.28 0.87 -15.64
N LEU A 153 13.32 0.57 -16.44
CA LEU A 153 13.41 1.04 -17.83
C LEU A 153 12.33 0.43 -18.72
N ALA A 154 12.07 -0.88 -18.59
CA ALA A 154 11.01 -1.55 -19.34
C ALA A 154 9.62 -0.97 -19.02
N LEU A 155 9.36 -0.58 -17.76
CA LEU A 155 8.14 0.13 -17.37
C LEU A 155 8.07 1.52 -18.01
N ILE A 156 9.15 2.30 -18.01
CA ILE A 156 9.17 3.61 -18.68
C ILE A 156 8.84 3.44 -20.16
N GLU A 157 9.55 2.56 -20.88
CA GLU A 157 9.33 2.31 -22.30
C GLU A 157 7.89 1.88 -22.61
N ARG A 158 7.30 1.03 -21.76
CA ARG A 158 5.92 0.55 -21.91
C ARG A 158 4.88 1.66 -21.74
N PHE A 159 5.11 2.62 -20.84
CA PHE A 159 4.09 3.58 -20.41
C PHE A 159 4.31 5.03 -20.88
N GLN A 160 5.46 5.35 -21.51
CA GLN A 160 5.82 6.72 -21.86
C GLN A 160 5.08 7.30 -23.07
N SER A 161 4.51 6.45 -23.94
CA SER A 161 3.75 6.93 -25.10
C SER A 161 2.35 7.43 -24.74
N THR A 162 1.84 8.40 -25.50
CA THR A 162 0.48 8.92 -25.37
C THR A 162 -0.57 7.81 -25.44
N GLU A 163 -0.41 6.87 -26.37
CA GLU A 163 -1.34 5.75 -26.55
C GLU A 163 -1.36 4.83 -25.32
N ALA A 164 -0.19 4.57 -24.73
CA ALA A 164 -0.08 3.76 -23.52
C ALA A 164 -0.72 4.46 -22.33
N VAL A 165 -0.49 5.77 -22.16
CA VAL A 165 -1.11 6.55 -21.08
C VAL A 165 -2.64 6.54 -21.17
N GLU A 166 -3.19 6.77 -22.37
CA GLU A 166 -4.64 6.74 -22.58
C GLU A 166 -5.22 5.32 -22.43
N ALA A 167 -4.45 4.28 -22.77
CA ALA A 167 -4.82 2.90 -22.47
C ALA A 167 -4.85 2.64 -20.95
N THR A 168 -3.86 3.11 -20.20
CA THR A 168 -3.81 3.00 -18.73
C THR A 168 -4.98 3.73 -18.07
N TRP A 169 -5.35 4.93 -18.56
CA TRP A 169 -6.53 5.64 -18.04
C TRP A 169 -7.82 4.85 -18.23
N ARG A 170 -8.03 4.28 -19.43
CA ARG A 170 -9.20 3.44 -19.71
C ARG A 170 -9.20 2.17 -18.89
N ALA A 171 -8.05 1.51 -18.75
CA ALA A 171 -7.90 0.30 -17.95
C ALA A 171 -8.19 0.57 -16.46
N ALA A 172 -7.65 1.65 -15.90
CA ALA A 172 -7.91 2.05 -14.52
C ALA A 172 -9.40 2.30 -14.24
N ARG A 173 -10.09 2.97 -15.17
CA ARG A 173 -11.53 3.19 -15.05
C ARG A 173 -12.32 1.88 -15.15
N ALA A 174 -12.03 1.07 -16.17
CA ALA A 174 -12.72 -0.22 -16.37
C ALA A 174 -12.53 -1.15 -15.16
N HIS A 175 -11.33 -1.19 -14.60
CA HIS A 175 -11.02 -1.96 -13.39
C HIS A 175 -11.90 -1.54 -12.19
N TRP A 176 -12.05 -0.23 -11.97
CA TRP A 176 -12.91 0.25 -10.89
C TRP A 176 -14.39 0.05 -11.18
N ASP A 177 -14.84 0.25 -12.41
CA ASP A 177 -16.24 0.05 -12.78
C ASP A 177 -16.61 -1.45 -12.62
N GLU A 178 -15.75 -2.39 -13.01
CA GLU A 178 -15.96 -3.84 -12.77
C GLU A 178 -16.20 -4.17 -11.29
N ILE A 179 -15.40 -3.58 -10.39
CA ILE A 179 -15.52 -3.81 -8.95
C ILE A 179 -16.75 -3.12 -8.36
N LEU A 180 -16.94 -1.84 -8.67
CA LEU A 180 -17.97 -1.00 -8.04
C LEU A 180 -19.38 -1.26 -8.59
N GLU A 181 -19.49 -1.81 -9.80
CA GLU A 181 -20.78 -2.14 -10.40
C GLU A 181 -21.25 -3.57 -10.08
N THR A 182 -20.45 -4.37 -9.37
CA THR A 182 -20.82 -5.75 -9.01
C THR A 182 -22.12 -5.80 -8.18
N VAL A 183 -22.30 -4.87 -7.25
CA VAL A 183 -23.56 -4.69 -6.51
C VAL A 183 -23.89 -3.20 -6.47
N THR A 184 -25.05 -2.83 -7.01
CA THR A 184 -25.56 -1.47 -6.96
C THR A 184 -26.97 -1.45 -6.37
N VAL A 185 -27.31 -0.36 -5.70
CA VAL A 185 -28.64 -0.11 -5.15
C VAL A 185 -29.22 1.17 -5.73
N GLU A 186 -30.54 1.18 -5.88
CA GLU A 186 -31.30 2.36 -6.22
C GLU A 186 -32.30 2.64 -5.10
N THR A 187 -32.12 3.79 -4.46
CA THR A 187 -33.00 4.24 -3.36
C THR A 187 -33.45 5.68 -3.61
N PRO A 188 -34.51 6.14 -2.92
CA PRO A 188 -34.97 7.53 -3.04
C PRO A 188 -33.95 8.59 -2.59
N ASP A 189 -32.88 8.20 -1.88
CA ASP A 189 -31.81 9.11 -1.43
C ASP A 189 -30.57 8.98 -2.35
N PRO A 190 -30.28 10.00 -3.19
CA PRO A 190 -29.09 9.99 -4.04
C PRO A 190 -27.77 9.91 -3.27
N ALA A 191 -27.70 10.43 -2.04
CA ALA A 191 -26.49 10.36 -1.23
C ALA A 191 -26.21 8.91 -0.79
N MET A 192 -27.26 8.16 -0.44
CA MET A 192 -27.13 6.76 -0.08
C MET A 192 -26.69 5.92 -1.29
N ASN A 193 -27.24 6.19 -2.48
CA ASN A 193 -26.82 5.53 -3.71
C ASN A 193 -25.33 5.80 -4.01
N LEU A 194 -24.87 7.04 -3.84
CA LEU A 194 -23.47 7.41 -4.06
C LEU A 194 -22.52 6.71 -3.08
N LEU A 195 -22.89 6.60 -1.81
CA LEU A 195 -22.07 5.92 -0.81
C LEU A 195 -21.98 4.42 -1.06
N LEU A 196 -23.12 3.75 -1.24
CA LEU A 196 -23.19 2.29 -1.40
C LEU A 196 -22.59 1.84 -2.73
N ASN A 197 -22.86 2.56 -3.83
CA ASN A 197 -22.46 2.12 -5.17
C ASN A 197 -21.04 2.54 -5.55
N ARG A 198 -20.40 3.45 -4.80
CA ARG A 198 -19.04 3.94 -5.13
C ARG A 198 -18.13 4.00 -3.91
N TRP A 199 -18.42 4.87 -2.94
CA TRP A 199 -17.40 5.26 -1.95
C TRP A 199 -17.06 4.20 -0.91
N LEU A 200 -18.03 3.45 -0.38
CA LEU A 200 -17.77 2.53 0.73
C LEU A 200 -16.87 1.36 0.29
N LEU A 201 -17.20 0.74 -0.84
CA LEU A 201 -16.38 -0.35 -1.39
C LEU A 201 -15.02 0.15 -1.90
N TYR A 202 -15.00 1.31 -2.56
CA TYR A 202 -13.75 1.97 -2.97
C TYR A 202 -12.84 2.22 -1.76
N GLN A 203 -13.38 2.76 -0.66
CA GLN A 203 -12.63 3.05 0.55
C GLN A 203 -12.09 1.78 1.20
N ALA A 204 -12.93 0.74 1.36
CA ALA A 204 -12.50 -0.54 1.93
C ALA A 204 -11.33 -1.14 1.13
N LEU A 205 -11.45 -1.19 -0.20
CA LEU A 205 -10.41 -1.78 -1.04
C LEU A 205 -9.14 -0.91 -1.11
N SER A 206 -9.28 0.36 -1.50
CA SER A 206 -8.14 1.24 -1.73
C SER A 206 -7.40 1.59 -0.44
N CYS A 207 -8.12 1.90 0.63
CA CYS A 207 -7.54 2.42 1.86
C CYS A 207 -7.15 1.28 2.81
N ARG A 208 -8.08 0.35 3.09
CA ARG A 208 -7.89 -0.67 4.12
C ARG A 208 -7.10 -1.87 3.64
N ILE A 209 -7.42 -2.39 2.44
CA ILE A 209 -6.75 -3.58 1.89
C ILE A 209 -5.42 -3.23 1.20
N TRP A 210 -5.43 -2.31 0.23
CA TRP A 210 -4.22 -1.98 -0.53
C TRP A 210 -3.32 -0.99 0.21
N GLY A 211 -3.89 0.13 0.67
CA GLY A 211 -3.15 1.17 1.37
C GLY A 211 -2.74 0.79 2.79
N ARG A 212 -3.47 -0.15 3.44
CA ARG A 212 -3.30 -0.52 4.86
C ARG A 212 -3.20 0.73 5.74
N SER A 213 -4.15 1.64 5.50
CA SER A 213 -4.22 2.98 6.07
C SER A 213 -5.66 3.30 6.48
N ALA A 214 -5.79 4.16 7.48
CA ALA A 214 -6.99 4.84 7.92
C ALA A 214 -6.58 6.09 8.70
N LEU A 215 -7.56 6.94 9.03
CA LEU A 215 -7.35 8.24 9.68
C LEU A 215 -6.43 8.18 10.92
N TYR A 216 -6.54 7.13 11.74
CA TYR A 216 -5.76 6.95 12.97
C TYR A 216 -4.72 5.82 12.90
N GLN A 217 -4.62 5.10 11.78
CA GLN A 217 -3.78 3.91 11.65
C GLN A 217 -3.20 3.86 10.24
N SER A 218 -1.95 4.29 10.07
CA SER A 218 -1.23 4.25 8.79
C SER A 218 0.16 3.66 8.99
N SER A 219 0.20 2.35 9.23
CA SER A 219 1.45 1.62 9.44
C SER A 219 1.94 0.91 8.17
N GLY A 220 1.03 0.56 7.26
CA GLY A 220 1.35 -0.34 6.15
C GLY A 220 1.47 -1.81 6.55
N ALA A 221 1.26 -2.16 7.83
CA ALA A 221 1.23 -3.53 8.34
C ALA A 221 -0.10 -4.22 7.99
N TYR A 222 -0.07 -5.54 7.91
CA TYR A 222 -1.28 -6.35 7.97
C TYR A 222 -1.61 -6.60 9.44
N GLY A 223 -2.72 -6.07 9.93
CA GLY A 223 -3.32 -6.49 11.20
C GLY A 223 -4.12 -7.77 10.99
N PHE A 224 -3.92 -8.78 11.81
CA PHE A 224 -4.54 -10.10 11.65
C PHE A 224 -6.06 -9.97 11.61
N ARG A 225 -6.61 -9.42 12.69
CA ARG A 225 -8.02 -9.07 12.81
C ARG A 225 -8.50 -8.08 11.75
N ASP A 226 -7.76 -6.99 11.57
CA ASP A 226 -8.20 -5.87 10.73
C ASP A 226 -8.42 -6.31 9.29
N GLN A 227 -7.46 -7.06 8.74
CA GLN A 227 -7.46 -7.44 7.34
C GLN A 227 -8.49 -8.55 7.05
N LEU A 228 -8.70 -9.45 8.02
CA LEU A 228 -9.79 -10.41 7.94
C LEU A 228 -11.15 -9.71 7.93
N GLN A 229 -11.40 -8.77 8.86
CA GLN A 229 -12.64 -7.98 8.91
C GLN A 229 -12.85 -7.12 7.67
N ASP A 230 -11.85 -6.32 7.28
CA ASP A 230 -11.93 -5.39 6.14
C ASP A 230 -12.21 -6.16 4.85
N SER A 231 -11.68 -7.38 4.71
CA SER A 231 -11.91 -8.21 3.51
C SER A 231 -13.36 -8.67 3.37
N MET A 232 -14.13 -8.81 4.47
CA MET A 232 -15.52 -9.26 4.39
C MET A 232 -16.40 -8.32 3.55
N ALA A 233 -16.09 -7.02 3.53
CA ALA A 233 -16.80 -6.06 2.68
C ALA A 233 -16.67 -6.36 1.18
N LEU A 234 -15.64 -7.12 0.79
CA LEU A 234 -15.33 -7.45 -0.59
C LEU A 234 -15.97 -8.77 -1.06
N ILE A 235 -16.69 -9.49 -0.20
CA ILE A 235 -17.10 -10.87 -0.48
C ILE A 235 -17.88 -11.04 -1.79
N GLN A 236 -18.69 -10.05 -2.17
CA GLN A 236 -19.46 -10.08 -3.42
C GLN A 236 -18.64 -9.63 -4.64
N ALA A 237 -17.80 -8.61 -4.48
CA ALA A 237 -17.10 -7.98 -5.61
C ALA A 237 -15.73 -8.59 -5.91
N ARG A 238 -15.00 -9.01 -4.88
CA ARG A 238 -13.64 -9.57 -4.94
C ARG A 238 -13.45 -10.71 -3.93
N PRO A 239 -14.22 -11.82 -4.05
CA PRO A 239 -14.05 -12.99 -3.17
C PRO A 239 -12.63 -13.57 -3.25
N ASP A 240 -11.94 -13.41 -4.38
CA ASP A 240 -10.54 -13.77 -4.57
C ASP A 240 -9.60 -13.09 -3.55
N LEU A 241 -9.83 -11.81 -3.24
CA LEU A 241 -9.05 -11.09 -2.24
C LEU A 241 -9.38 -11.54 -0.81
N VAL A 242 -10.62 -11.92 -0.54
CA VAL A 242 -11.02 -12.49 0.76
C VAL A 242 -10.31 -13.82 0.98
N ARG A 243 -10.32 -14.69 -0.03
CA ARG A 243 -9.59 -15.96 -0.04
C ARG A 243 -8.10 -15.75 0.22
N GLU A 244 -7.49 -14.78 -0.46
CA GLU A 244 -6.07 -14.47 -0.26
C GLU A 244 -5.78 -14.00 1.17
N GLN A 245 -6.63 -13.14 1.75
CA GLN A 245 -6.47 -12.65 3.12
C GLN A 245 -6.60 -13.77 4.16
N ILE A 246 -7.55 -14.68 3.99
CA ILE A 246 -7.70 -15.86 4.86
C ILE A 246 -6.42 -16.70 4.86
N LEU A 247 -5.90 -17.04 3.68
CA LEU A 247 -4.67 -17.83 3.55
C LEU A 247 -3.44 -17.06 4.01
N ARG A 248 -3.42 -15.73 3.87
CA ARG A 248 -2.36 -14.88 4.40
C ARG A 248 -2.38 -14.89 5.93
N ALA A 249 -3.53 -14.74 6.57
CA ALA A 249 -3.66 -14.81 8.02
C ALA A 249 -3.26 -16.19 8.55
N ALA A 250 -3.72 -17.28 7.90
CA ALA A 250 -3.35 -18.65 8.28
C ALA A 250 -1.82 -18.89 8.28
N ARG A 251 -1.08 -18.30 7.31
CA ARG A 251 0.40 -18.36 7.25
C ARG A 251 1.10 -17.68 8.42
N HIS A 252 0.41 -16.83 9.18
CA HIS A 252 0.96 -16.12 10.34
C HIS A 252 0.40 -16.67 11.67
N GLN A 253 -0.11 -17.91 11.66
CA GLN A 253 -0.48 -18.67 12.83
C GLN A 253 0.67 -19.59 13.29
N PHE A 254 0.87 -19.73 14.59
CA PHE A 254 1.80 -20.68 15.20
C PHE A 254 1.12 -22.04 15.43
N GLU A 255 1.88 -23.13 15.52
CA GLU A 255 1.32 -24.47 15.80
C GLU A 255 0.51 -24.51 17.11
N ALA A 256 0.86 -23.67 18.08
CA ALA A 256 0.15 -23.53 19.35
C ALA A 256 -1.26 -22.91 19.21
N GLY A 257 -1.62 -22.41 18.02
CA GLY A 257 -2.94 -21.89 17.67
C GLY A 257 -3.08 -20.37 17.78
N ASP A 258 -2.13 -19.70 18.45
CA ASP A 258 -2.02 -18.24 18.47
C ASP A 258 -1.36 -17.70 17.20
N VAL A 259 -1.38 -16.37 17.03
CA VAL A 259 -1.06 -15.71 15.76
C VAL A 259 -0.17 -14.48 15.99
N LEU A 260 0.39 -13.94 14.91
CA LEU A 260 0.89 -12.56 14.95
C LEU A 260 -0.29 -11.59 14.94
N HIS A 261 -0.29 -10.63 15.86
CA HIS A 261 -1.31 -9.58 15.91
C HIS A 261 -1.23 -8.64 14.69
N TRP A 262 -0.01 -8.32 14.26
CA TRP A 262 0.25 -7.67 12.98
C TRP A 262 1.66 -7.99 12.46
N TRP A 263 1.89 -7.80 11.15
CA TRP A 263 3.20 -8.00 10.50
C TRP A 263 3.41 -7.07 9.28
N HIS A 264 4.67 -6.83 8.92
CA HIS A 264 5.04 -6.03 7.74
C HIS A 264 5.56 -6.90 6.58
N PRO A 265 5.09 -6.68 5.33
CA PRO A 265 5.75 -7.21 4.15
C PRO A 265 7.00 -6.39 3.77
N PRO A 266 7.97 -6.96 3.04
CA PRO A 266 8.06 -8.36 2.60
C PRO A 266 8.67 -9.31 3.63
N GLY A 267 9.41 -8.83 4.63
CA GLY A 267 10.16 -9.68 5.56
C GLY A 267 9.30 -10.48 6.55
N GLY A 268 8.04 -10.08 6.77
CA GLY A 268 7.10 -10.78 7.63
C GLY A 268 7.35 -10.56 9.13
N GLN A 269 8.20 -9.59 9.51
CA GLN A 269 8.40 -9.26 10.92
C GLN A 269 7.09 -8.74 11.50
N GLY A 270 6.75 -9.25 12.68
CA GLY A 270 5.50 -8.93 13.32
C GLY A 270 5.55 -9.19 14.81
N VAL A 271 4.48 -8.78 15.48
CA VAL A 271 4.36 -8.90 16.93
C VAL A 271 3.46 -10.07 17.30
N ARG A 272 3.98 -10.98 18.11
CA ARG A 272 3.21 -12.04 18.78
C ARG A 272 2.75 -11.50 20.11
N THR A 273 1.46 -11.56 20.42
CA THR A 273 0.87 -10.98 21.64
C THR A 273 0.03 -12.00 22.39
N ARG A 274 -0.56 -11.59 23.52
CA ARG A 274 -1.65 -12.32 24.20
C ARG A 274 -3.03 -11.73 23.93
N ILE A 275 -3.19 -10.94 22.87
CA ILE A 275 -4.51 -10.44 22.44
C ILE A 275 -5.30 -11.65 21.92
N THR A 276 -6.51 -11.82 22.44
CA THR A 276 -7.25 -13.08 22.29
C THR A 276 -8.30 -13.05 21.19
N ASP A 277 -8.74 -11.87 20.74
CA ASP A 277 -9.76 -11.77 19.71
C ASP A 277 -9.26 -12.08 18.30
N ASP A 278 -7.99 -11.78 18.00
CA ASP A 278 -7.34 -12.14 16.73
C ASP A 278 -7.64 -13.58 16.32
N LEU A 279 -7.65 -14.49 17.29
CA LEU A 279 -7.78 -15.92 17.08
C LEU A 279 -9.09 -16.30 16.37
N LEU A 280 -10.22 -15.73 16.82
CA LEU A 280 -11.55 -16.16 16.37
C LEU A 280 -11.94 -15.55 15.01
N TRP A 281 -11.21 -14.53 14.54
CA TRP A 281 -11.45 -13.93 13.22
C TRP A 281 -11.16 -14.90 12.07
N LEU A 282 -10.11 -15.73 12.16
CA LEU A 282 -9.77 -16.68 11.10
C LEU A 282 -10.89 -17.69 10.82
N PRO A 283 -11.40 -18.46 11.82
CA PRO A 283 -12.51 -19.38 11.59
C PRO A 283 -13.81 -18.66 11.20
N TYR A 284 -14.08 -17.48 11.78
CA TYR A 284 -15.29 -16.71 11.47
C TYR A 284 -15.33 -16.27 10.00
N VAL A 285 -14.27 -15.61 9.52
CA VAL A 285 -14.20 -15.12 8.13
C VAL A 285 -14.10 -16.28 7.14
N THR A 286 -13.42 -17.37 7.50
CA THR A 286 -13.41 -18.60 6.68
C THR A 286 -14.82 -19.18 6.51
N ALA A 287 -15.58 -19.31 7.60
CA ALA A 287 -16.96 -19.80 7.54
C ALA A 287 -17.85 -18.87 6.71
N HIS A 288 -17.72 -17.55 6.89
CA HIS A 288 -18.42 -16.56 6.09
C HIS A 288 -18.10 -16.69 4.59
N TYR A 289 -16.82 -16.81 4.23
CA TYR A 289 -16.37 -16.99 2.85
C TYR A 289 -16.96 -18.25 2.22
N VAL A 290 -16.86 -19.40 2.89
CA VAL A 290 -17.41 -20.67 2.38
C VAL A 290 -18.92 -20.59 2.22
N ALA A 291 -19.64 -20.00 3.19
CA ALA A 291 -21.08 -19.84 3.12
C ALA A 291 -21.52 -18.91 1.98
N ALA A 292 -20.78 -17.84 1.71
CA ALA A 292 -21.12 -16.87 0.67
C ALA A 292 -20.76 -17.34 -0.75
N THR A 293 -19.64 -18.07 -0.89
CA THR A 293 -19.09 -18.43 -2.21
C THR A 293 -19.34 -19.89 -2.62
N GLY A 294 -19.57 -20.78 -1.66
CA GLY A 294 -19.60 -22.22 -1.87
C GLY A 294 -18.22 -22.86 -2.13
N ASP A 295 -17.12 -22.11 -2.06
CA ASP A 295 -15.77 -22.64 -2.23
C ASP A 295 -15.31 -23.40 -0.97
N HIS A 296 -15.73 -24.66 -0.86
CA HIS A 296 -15.23 -25.58 0.16
C HIS A 296 -13.77 -25.99 -0.06
N GLY A 297 -13.21 -25.76 -1.26
CA GLY A 297 -11.84 -26.10 -1.60
C GLY A 297 -10.83 -25.37 -0.72
N ILE A 298 -11.13 -24.13 -0.32
CA ILE A 298 -10.27 -23.35 0.59
C ILE A 298 -9.93 -24.10 1.89
N LEU A 299 -10.85 -24.92 2.41
CA LEU A 299 -10.64 -25.66 3.67
C LEU A 299 -9.55 -26.72 3.57
N HIS A 300 -9.25 -27.16 2.35
CA HIS A 300 -8.22 -28.16 2.02
C HIS A 300 -6.89 -27.55 1.61
N GLU A 301 -6.81 -26.22 1.44
CA GLU A 301 -5.56 -25.54 1.12
C GLU A 301 -4.52 -25.79 2.20
N GLU A 302 -3.35 -26.26 1.79
CA GLU A 302 -2.23 -26.55 2.68
C GLU A 302 -1.41 -25.30 2.95
N VAL A 303 -1.28 -24.94 4.23
CA VAL A 303 -0.63 -23.73 4.68
C VAL A 303 0.38 -24.09 5.79
N PRO A 304 1.60 -23.51 5.81
CA PRO A 304 2.53 -23.70 6.91
C PRO A 304 2.12 -22.87 8.14
N PHE A 305 2.65 -23.24 9.31
CA PHE A 305 2.63 -22.40 10.50
C PHE A 305 3.92 -21.57 10.61
N LEU A 306 3.96 -20.66 11.56
CA LEU A 306 5.20 -20.02 12.01
C LEU A 306 5.91 -20.85 13.09
N GLN A 307 7.23 -20.89 13.01
CA GLN A 307 8.12 -21.41 14.02
C GLN A 307 8.40 -20.33 15.08
N GLY A 308 8.09 -20.61 16.34
CA GLY A 308 8.44 -19.70 17.42
C GLY A 308 7.99 -20.21 18.78
N MET A 309 8.87 -20.07 19.79
CA MET A 309 8.54 -20.42 21.17
C MET A 309 7.34 -19.57 21.65
N PRO A 310 6.40 -20.15 22.40
CA PRO A 310 5.37 -19.39 23.10
C PRO A 310 5.97 -18.24 23.91
N LEU A 311 5.15 -17.21 24.17
CA LEU A 311 5.56 -16.12 25.05
C LEU A 311 5.79 -16.66 26.48
N ALA A 312 6.86 -16.22 27.13
CA ALA A 312 7.14 -16.56 28.53
C ALA A 312 6.07 -15.94 29.44
N ALA A 313 5.79 -16.50 30.63
CA ALA A 313 4.65 -16.05 31.45
C ALA A 313 4.62 -14.52 31.72
N ASP A 314 5.79 -13.90 31.85
CA ASP A 314 6.01 -12.47 32.10
C ASP A 314 6.14 -11.59 30.83
N GLU A 315 6.14 -12.19 29.64
CA GLU A 315 6.37 -11.50 28.36
C GLU A 315 5.06 -11.16 27.66
N GLU A 316 4.64 -9.89 27.68
CA GLU A 316 3.36 -9.46 27.09
C GLU A 316 3.31 -9.62 25.57
N GLU A 317 4.41 -9.26 24.89
CA GLU A 317 4.54 -9.29 23.44
C GLU A 317 5.97 -9.55 22.98
N ARG A 318 6.13 -10.07 21.75
CA ARG A 318 7.43 -10.28 21.11
C ARG A 318 7.41 -9.88 19.64
N TYR A 319 8.16 -8.83 19.31
CA TYR A 319 8.43 -8.46 17.92
C TYR A 319 9.64 -9.23 17.38
N ALA A 320 9.44 -10.03 16.34
CA ALA A 320 10.51 -10.78 15.70
C ALA A 320 10.17 -11.15 14.24
N GLN A 321 11.16 -11.68 13.55
CA GLN A 321 10.95 -12.44 12.33
C GLN A 321 10.79 -13.92 12.69
N TYR A 322 9.79 -14.58 12.10
CA TYR A 322 9.52 -16.00 12.34
C TYR A 322 9.60 -16.74 11.01
N GLU A 323 10.25 -17.90 11.00
CA GLU A 323 10.34 -18.75 9.82
C GLU A 323 9.09 -19.63 9.70
N ALA A 324 8.77 -20.05 8.48
CA ALA A 324 7.69 -21.01 8.26
C ALA A 324 8.11 -22.43 8.68
N THR A 325 7.17 -23.24 9.13
CA THR A 325 7.39 -24.68 9.33
C THR A 325 7.56 -25.41 7.99
N GLU A 326 8.34 -26.49 7.96
CA GLU A 326 8.38 -27.39 6.79
C GLU A 326 7.06 -28.16 6.64
N ALA A 327 6.47 -28.55 7.76
CA ALA A 327 5.16 -29.19 7.79
C ALA A 327 4.04 -28.19 7.47
N VAL A 328 3.07 -28.62 6.68
CA VAL A 328 1.87 -27.86 6.35
C VAL A 328 0.63 -28.54 6.94
N SER A 329 -0.45 -27.77 7.10
CA SER A 329 -1.76 -28.29 7.47
C SER A 329 -2.85 -27.63 6.66
N CYS A 330 -3.97 -28.32 6.48
CA CYS A 330 -5.11 -27.73 5.79
C CYS A 330 -5.70 -26.56 6.59
N LEU A 331 -6.24 -25.55 5.91
CA LEU A 331 -6.86 -24.38 6.54
C LEU A 331 -7.92 -24.76 7.59
N TYR A 332 -8.66 -25.84 7.38
CA TYR A 332 -9.60 -26.35 8.38
C TYR A 332 -8.92 -26.64 9.73
N ASN A 333 -7.73 -27.24 9.74
CA ASN A 333 -6.99 -27.49 10.97
C ASN A 333 -6.45 -26.20 11.60
N HIS A 334 -6.05 -25.21 10.80
CA HIS A 334 -5.71 -23.87 11.29
C HIS A 334 -6.89 -23.25 12.07
N CYS A 335 -8.09 -23.31 11.47
CA CYS A 335 -9.33 -22.85 12.10
C CYS A 335 -9.62 -23.61 13.41
N LEU A 336 -9.49 -24.94 13.42
CA LEU A 336 -9.69 -25.73 14.64
C LEU A 336 -8.69 -25.39 15.75
N ARG A 337 -7.42 -25.12 15.41
CA ARG A 337 -6.40 -24.71 16.40
C ARG A 337 -6.72 -23.34 16.98
N ALA A 338 -7.12 -22.39 16.13
CA ALA A 338 -7.54 -21.07 16.57
C ALA A 338 -8.75 -21.15 17.52
N LEU A 339 -9.77 -21.94 17.17
CA LEU A 339 -10.94 -22.18 18.02
C LEU A 339 -10.55 -22.82 19.36
N ARG A 340 -9.72 -23.87 19.35
CA ARG A 340 -9.26 -24.54 20.59
C ARG A 340 -8.46 -23.60 21.48
N LYS A 341 -7.70 -22.67 20.89
CA LYS A 341 -6.90 -21.69 21.63
C LYS A 341 -7.75 -20.55 22.18
N GLY A 342 -8.70 -20.04 21.39
CA GLY A 342 -9.56 -18.90 21.74
C GLY A 342 -10.77 -19.24 22.60
N THR A 343 -11.27 -20.48 22.55
CA THR A 343 -12.42 -20.93 23.36
C THR A 343 -11.99 -21.25 24.79
N THR A 344 -11.67 -20.19 25.53
CA THR A 344 -11.32 -20.25 26.95
C THR A 344 -12.56 -20.02 27.81
N ALA A 345 -12.45 -20.31 29.11
CA ALA A 345 -13.49 -20.03 30.07
C ALA A 345 -12.84 -19.61 31.39
N GLY A 346 -13.13 -18.39 31.83
CA GLY A 346 -12.79 -17.90 33.15
C GLY A 346 -13.76 -18.40 34.22
N VAL A 347 -13.72 -17.78 35.39
CA VAL A 347 -14.49 -18.21 36.57
C VAL A 347 -16.01 -18.10 36.39
N HIS A 348 -16.48 -17.28 35.44
CA HIS A 348 -17.89 -17.11 35.11
C HIS A 348 -18.30 -17.86 33.85
N GLY A 349 -17.40 -18.65 33.24
CA GLY A 349 -17.64 -19.32 31.96
C GLY A 349 -17.55 -18.41 30.74
N ILE A 350 -16.99 -17.21 30.91
CA ILE A 350 -16.79 -16.20 29.86
C ILE A 350 -15.35 -16.34 29.31
N PRO A 351 -15.09 -16.12 28.02
CA PRO A 351 -13.74 -16.18 27.47
C PRO A 351 -12.76 -15.24 28.17
N LEU A 352 -11.53 -15.72 28.39
CA LEU A 352 -10.44 -14.94 28.97
C LEU A 352 -9.95 -13.91 27.96
N MET A 353 -9.80 -12.67 28.42
CA MET A 353 -9.38 -11.52 27.62
C MET A 353 -7.88 -11.52 27.32
N GLY A 354 -7.05 -12.13 28.18
CA GLY A 354 -5.59 -12.05 28.05
C GLY A 354 -5.09 -10.60 28.07
N ALA A 355 -4.18 -10.25 27.16
CA ALA A 355 -3.64 -8.89 27.06
C ALA A 355 -4.52 -7.93 26.23
N GLY A 356 -5.73 -8.34 25.83
CA GLY A 356 -6.65 -7.49 25.08
C GLY A 356 -7.65 -8.29 24.24
N ASP A 357 -8.72 -7.61 23.87
CA ASP A 357 -9.67 -8.02 22.82
C ASP A 357 -9.69 -6.93 21.73
N TRP A 358 -10.82 -6.75 21.04
CA TRP A 358 -10.98 -5.73 20.00
C TRP A 358 -10.64 -4.31 20.48
N ASN A 359 -10.80 -4.00 21.77
CA ASN A 359 -10.39 -2.73 22.34
C ASN A 359 -8.96 -2.79 22.88
N ASP A 360 -7.99 -2.44 22.04
CA ASP A 360 -6.57 -2.40 22.38
C ASP A 360 -6.25 -1.57 23.64
N GLY A 361 -7.10 -0.57 23.99
CA GLY A 361 -6.93 0.26 25.18
C GLY A 361 -7.21 -0.45 26.51
N MET A 362 -7.80 -1.65 26.49
CA MET A 362 -8.11 -2.46 27.66
C MET A 362 -7.02 -3.51 27.97
N ASN A 363 -5.79 -3.27 27.52
CA ASN A 363 -4.69 -4.24 27.57
C ASN A 363 -4.23 -4.69 28.98
N ARG A 364 -4.66 -4.00 30.04
CA ARG A 364 -4.34 -4.37 31.44
C ARG A 364 -5.44 -5.15 32.15
N VAL A 365 -6.61 -5.33 31.53
CA VAL A 365 -7.78 -5.94 32.20
C VAL A 365 -7.56 -7.43 32.47
N GLY A 366 -6.98 -8.17 31.53
CA GLY A 366 -6.77 -9.61 31.64
C GLY A 366 -5.32 -10.06 31.74
N ILE A 367 -4.37 -9.14 31.89
CA ILE A 367 -2.93 -9.44 31.76
C ILE A 367 -2.42 -10.45 32.81
N GLU A 368 -3.05 -10.47 33.99
CA GLU A 368 -2.77 -11.44 35.07
C GLU A 368 -3.58 -12.75 34.95
N GLY A 369 -4.30 -12.94 33.83
CA GLY A 369 -4.98 -14.20 33.49
C GLY A 369 -6.38 -14.38 34.07
N ALA A 370 -6.94 -13.39 34.76
CA ALA A 370 -8.28 -13.46 35.35
C ALA A 370 -9.34 -12.59 34.65
N GLY A 371 -8.94 -11.68 33.76
CA GLY A 371 -9.88 -10.84 33.02
C GLY A 371 -10.65 -11.64 31.98
N GLU A 372 -11.95 -11.39 31.89
CA GLU A 372 -12.88 -12.03 30.97
C GLU A 372 -13.49 -10.98 30.02
N SER A 373 -13.70 -11.33 28.76
CA SER A 373 -14.34 -10.46 27.76
C SER A 373 -15.70 -11.02 27.34
N ILE A 374 -16.75 -10.22 27.48
CA ILE A 374 -18.10 -10.53 27.00
C ILE A 374 -18.20 -10.36 25.47
N TRP A 375 -17.32 -9.55 24.89
CA TRP A 375 -17.30 -9.28 23.45
C TRP A 375 -16.77 -10.49 22.67
N LEU A 376 -15.77 -11.18 23.24
CA LEU A 376 -15.17 -12.40 22.70
C LEU A 376 -16.12 -13.59 22.81
#